data_AF-Q3IBK9-F1
#
_entry.id   AF-Q3IBK9-F1
#
_cell.length_a   1.000
_cell.length_b   1.000
_cell.length_c   1.000
_cell.angle_alpha   90.00
_cell.angle_beta   90.00
_cell.angle_gamma   90.00
#
_symmetry.space_group_name_H-M   'P 1'
#
loop_
_entity.id
_entity.type
_entity.pdbx_description
1 polymer ?
#
loop_
_entity_poly.entity_id
_entity_poly.type
_entity_poly.pdbx_seq_one_letter_code
_entity_poly.pdbx_strand_id
1 'polypeptide(L)'
;MTSPMWFHLVKGKESAAPELVLPTEYRECVAPTSYMRTLHMDLLNEWRDDVVRNGDRVHVAPDGKQYDKSLSRTCMNCHSNKTEFCDRCHDYAAVKPYCWECHVEPREIP
;
A
#
# COMPACT_ATOMS: atom_id res chain seq x y z
N MET A 1 5.32 -46.66 -2.97
CA MET A 1 4.81 -45.28 -3.01
C MET A 1 5.69 -44.49 -3.98
N THR A 2 5.33 -44.42 -5.25
CA THR A 2 6.05 -43.62 -6.25
C THR A 2 5.27 -42.33 -6.42
N SER A 3 5.66 -41.28 -5.71
CA SER A 3 5.08 -39.95 -5.92
C SER A 3 5.41 -39.50 -7.34
N PRO A 4 4.43 -39.05 -8.16
CA PRO A 4 4.70 -38.67 -9.53
C PRO A 4 5.63 -37.46 -9.58
N MET A 5 6.69 -37.56 -10.40
CA MET A 5 7.71 -36.53 -10.64
C MET A 5 7.13 -35.14 -11.03
N TRP A 6 5.87 -35.08 -11.44
CA TRP A 6 5.15 -33.85 -11.84
C TRP A 6 4.92 -32.86 -10.69
N PHE A 7 4.94 -33.30 -9.42
CA PHE A 7 4.81 -32.38 -8.28
C PHE A 7 6.01 -31.42 -8.12
N HIS A 8 7.15 -31.70 -8.76
CA HIS A 8 8.32 -30.81 -8.73
C HIS A 8 8.26 -29.66 -9.76
N LEU A 9 7.28 -29.65 -10.67
CA LEU A 9 7.12 -28.61 -11.69
C LEU A 9 6.23 -27.44 -11.26
N VAL A 10 5.61 -27.51 -10.08
CA VAL A 10 4.88 -26.38 -9.47
C VAL A 10 5.79 -25.61 -8.51
N LYS A 11 7.08 -25.45 -8.86
CA LYS A 11 7.86 -24.34 -8.31
C LYS A 11 7.47 -23.13 -9.16
N GLY A 12 6.35 -22.52 -8.79
CA GLY A 12 5.84 -21.31 -9.40
C GLY A 12 6.99 -20.33 -9.55
N LYS A 13 7.18 -19.81 -10.77
CA LYS A 13 8.12 -18.75 -11.06
C LYS A 13 7.83 -17.65 -10.04
N GLU A 14 8.77 -17.38 -9.11
CA GLU A 14 8.66 -16.23 -8.21
C GLU A 14 8.43 -15.02 -9.12
N SER A 15 7.23 -14.46 -9.05
CA SER A 15 6.89 -13.27 -9.81
C SER A 15 7.78 -12.16 -9.26
N ALA A 16 8.66 -11.62 -10.11
CA ALA A 16 9.54 -10.53 -9.74
C ALA A 16 8.71 -9.41 -9.13
N ALA A 17 9.18 -8.86 -8.00
CA ALA A 17 8.51 -7.75 -7.35
C ALA A 17 8.35 -6.58 -8.33
N PRO A 18 7.23 -5.82 -8.26
CA PRO A 18 7.05 -4.67 -9.13
C PRO A 18 8.16 -3.65 -8.87
N GLU A 19 8.69 -3.07 -9.95
CA GLU A 19 9.53 -1.88 -9.86
C GLU A 19 8.65 -0.69 -9.49
N LEU A 20 9.01 0.12 -8.49
CA LEU A 20 8.18 1.22 -8.00
C LEU A 20 8.92 2.55 -8.19
N VAL A 21 8.19 3.58 -8.59
CA VAL A 21 8.72 4.96 -8.54
C VAL A 21 8.51 5.49 -7.13
N LEU A 22 9.62 5.67 -6.39
CA LEU A 22 9.58 6.18 -5.02
C LEU A 22 9.64 7.71 -4.99
N PRO A 23 8.93 8.35 -4.05
CA PRO A 23 9.14 9.78 -3.79
C PRO A 23 10.60 10.05 -3.41
N THR A 24 11.17 11.10 -4.00
CA THR A 24 12.56 11.51 -3.74
C THR A 24 12.70 12.51 -2.60
N GLU A 25 11.63 13.24 -2.29
CA GLU A 25 11.65 14.34 -1.32
C GLU A 25 11.44 13.89 0.14
N TYR A 26 10.95 12.66 0.35
CA TYR A 26 10.57 12.15 1.67
C TYR A 26 11.44 10.96 2.07
N ARG A 27 12.00 11.02 3.29
CA ARG A 27 12.82 9.93 3.87
C ARG A 27 12.14 9.19 5.03
N GLU A 28 11.12 9.80 5.61
CA GLU A 28 10.36 9.28 6.76
C GLU A 28 8.98 8.80 6.29
N CYS A 29 8.65 7.56 6.60
CA CYS A 29 7.39 6.92 6.21
C CYS A 29 6.49 6.72 7.43
N VAL A 30 5.18 6.60 7.19
CA VAL A 30 4.18 6.32 8.23
C VAL A 30 4.42 5.00 8.98
N ALA A 31 5.15 4.07 8.35
CA ALA A 31 5.59 2.80 8.90
C ALA A 31 6.80 2.26 8.10
N PRO A 32 7.55 1.27 8.65
CA PRO A 32 8.66 0.63 7.93
C PRO A 32 8.22 -0.03 6.61
N THR A 33 9.12 -0.09 5.62
CA THR A 33 8.80 -0.68 4.30
C THR A 33 8.33 -2.13 4.38
N SER A 34 8.92 -2.94 5.28
CA SER A 34 8.49 -4.32 5.51
C SER A 34 7.05 -4.42 6.03
N TYR A 35 6.65 -3.49 6.89
CA TYR A 35 5.30 -3.37 7.39
C TYR A 35 4.34 -3.00 6.26
N MET A 36 4.66 -1.97 5.46
CA MET A 36 3.78 -1.56 4.35
C MET A 36 3.59 -2.68 3.32
N ARG A 37 4.63 -3.44 2.98
CA ARG A 37 4.49 -4.57 2.04
C ARG A 37 3.53 -5.65 2.52
N THR A 38 3.43 -5.87 3.83
CA THR A 38 2.68 -6.98 4.41
C THR A 38 1.31 -6.57 4.93
N LEU A 39 1.17 -5.37 5.48
CA LEU A 39 0.03 -4.92 6.27
C LEU A 39 -0.54 -3.57 5.80
N HIS A 40 -0.16 -3.04 4.62
CA HIS A 40 -0.66 -1.74 4.17
C HIS A 40 -2.20 -1.67 4.11
N MET A 41 -2.88 -2.72 3.66
CA MET A 41 -4.34 -2.70 3.59
C MET A 41 -4.98 -2.79 4.98
N ASP A 42 -4.38 -3.50 5.92
CA ASP A 42 -4.88 -3.55 7.29
C ASP A 42 -4.79 -2.17 7.94
N LEU A 43 -3.65 -1.48 7.77
CA LEU A 43 -3.47 -0.11 8.20
C LEU A 43 -4.54 0.83 7.60
N LEU A 44 -4.81 0.73 6.30
CA LEU A 44 -5.81 1.58 5.64
C LEU A 44 -7.24 1.29 6.12
N ASN A 45 -7.57 0.02 6.39
CA ASN A 45 -8.87 -0.36 6.93
C ASN A 45 -9.06 0.15 8.36
N GLU A 46 -8.03 0.02 9.20
CA GLU A 46 -8.03 0.56 10.57
C GLU A 46 -8.20 2.08 10.54
N TRP A 47 -7.42 2.78 9.71
CA TRP A 47 -7.52 4.23 9.58
C TRP A 47 -8.90 4.69 9.09
N ARG A 48 -9.50 3.95 8.16
CA ARG A 48 -10.86 4.23 7.71
C ARG A 48 -11.84 4.14 8.87
N ASP A 49 -11.79 3.05 9.63
CA ASP A 49 -12.72 2.82 10.73
C ASP A 49 -12.50 3.84 11.86
N ASP A 50 -11.25 4.18 12.18
CA ASP A 50 -10.92 5.21 13.15
C ASP A 50 -11.48 6.58 12.78
N VAL A 51 -11.31 6.99 11.53
CA VAL A 51 -11.77 8.30 11.07
C VAL A 51 -13.29 8.37 10.98
N VAL A 52 -13.92 7.32 10.44
CA VAL A 52 -15.36 7.32 10.15
C VAL A 52 -16.19 7.00 11.39
N ARG A 53 -15.73 6.08 12.24
CA ARG A 53 -16.50 5.60 13.41
C ARG A 53 -16.07 6.26 14.71
N ASN A 54 -14.76 6.44 14.91
CA ASN A 54 -14.21 6.86 16.20
C ASN A 54 -13.88 8.36 16.24
N GLY A 55 -13.79 9.01 15.08
CA GLY A 55 -13.35 10.40 14.97
C GLY A 55 -11.86 10.61 15.24
N ASP A 56 -11.08 9.52 15.35
CA ASP A 56 -9.64 9.58 15.53
C ASP A 56 -8.96 9.80 14.17
N ARG A 57 -8.12 10.84 14.10
CA ARG A 57 -7.56 11.35 12.85
C ARG A 57 -6.05 11.45 12.86
N VAL A 58 -5.37 11.07 13.95
CA VAL A 58 -3.93 11.24 14.09
C VAL A 58 -3.25 9.88 14.21
N HIS A 59 -2.25 9.64 13.37
CA HIS A 59 -1.33 8.50 13.47
C HIS A 59 0.03 8.98 13.95
N VAL A 60 0.64 8.24 14.89
CA VAL A 60 2.01 8.51 15.35
C VAL A 60 2.92 7.41 14.80
N ALA A 61 3.86 7.78 13.95
CA ALA A 61 4.84 6.86 13.39
C ALA A 61 5.90 6.46 14.43
N PRO A 62 6.70 5.40 14.18
CA PRO A 62 7.72 4.93 15.13
C PRO A 62 8.79 5.96 15.50
N ASP A 63 9.01 6.96 14.65
CA ASP A 63 9.91 8.09 14.88
C ASP A 63 9.27 9.24 15.70
N GLY A 64 8.00 9.08 16.10
CA GLY A 64 7.22 10.08 16.83
C GLY A 64 6.52 11.12 15.96
N LYS A 65 6.70 11.06 14.63
CA LYS A 65 6.07 12.00 13.71
C LYS A 65 4.57 11.73 13.59
N GLN A 66 3.80 12.81 13.58
CA GLN A 66 2.35 12.74 13.44
C GLN A 66 1.93 12.89 11.98
N TYR A 67 0.95 12.09 11.60
CA TYR A 67 0.35 12.09 10.27
C TYR A 67 -1.18 12.12 10.40
N ASP A 68 -1.85 12.79 9.45
CA ASP A 68 -3.29 12.67 9.32
C ASP A 68 -3.64 11.25 8.86
N LYS A 69 -4.65 10.62 9.48
CA LYS A 69 -5.25 9.38 8.95
C LYS A 69 -6.06 9.72 7.70
N SER A 70 -5.38 9.93 6.57
CA SER A 70 -5.97 10.47 5.34
C SER A 70 -5.27 9.98 4.08
N LEU A 71 -6.02 9.30 3.21
CA LEU A 71 -5.51 8.85 1.91
C LEU A 71 -4.97 10.02 1.07
N SER A 72 -5.80 11.05 0.87
CA SER A 72 -5.46 12.18 -0.02
C SER A 72 -4.47 13.16 0.60
N ARG A 73 -4.48 13.36 1.93
CA ARG A 73 -3.62 14.37 2.60
C ARG A 73 -2.33 13.79 3.18
N THR A 74 -2.17 12.48 3.19
CA THR A 74 -0.96 11.84 3.74
C THR A 74 -0.34 10.91 2.73
N CYS A 75 -1.06 9.86 2.31
CA CYS A 75 -0.50 8.89 1.39
C CYS A 75 -0.21 9.50 0.02
N MET A 76 -1.17 10.19 -0.59
CA MET A 76 -1.03 10.77 -1.94
C MET A 76 -0.14 12.02 -1.99
N ASN A 77 0.23 12.61 -0.84
CA ASN A 77 1.23 13.68 -0.80
C ASN A 77 2.66 13.16 -1.04
N CYS A 78 2.91 11.87 -0.78
CA CYS A 78 4.18 11.21 -1.06
C CYS A 78 4.05 10.24 -2.27
N HIS A 79 2.93 9.54 -2.39
CA HIS A 79 2.60 8.64 -3.50
C HIS A 79 1.76 9.38 -4.54
N SER A 80 2.28 10.48 -5.07
CA SER A 80 1.54 11.40 -5.94
C SER A 80 1.17 10.81 -7.30
N ASN A 81 1.81 9.72 -7.70
CA ASN A 81 1.52 9.00 -8.94
C ASN A 81 0.94 7.62 -8.61
N LYS A 82 -0.36 7.44 -8.79
CA LYS A 82 -1.06 6.20 -8.47
C LYS A 82 -0.64 5.09 -9.43
N THR A 83 -0.59 5.42 -10.72
CA THR A 83 -0.24 4.51 -11.82
C THR A 83 1.14 3.89 -11.63
N GLU A 84 2.13 4.71 -11.25
CA GLU A 84 3.54 4.28 -11.13
C GLU A 84 3.91 3.71 -9.76
N PHE A 85 3.00 3.73 -8.79
CA PHE A 85 3.25 3.22 -7.44
C PHE A 85 2.15 2.26 -6.95
N CYS A 86 0.95 2.79 -6.68
CA CYS A 86 -0.14 2.01 -6.09
C CYS A 86 -0.60 0.88 -7.02
N ASP A 87 -0.84 1.20 -8.29
CA ASP A 87 -1.40 0.26 -9.26
C ASP A 87 -0.42 -0.87 -9.57
N ARG A 88 0.89 -0.60 -9.61
CA ARG A 88 1.90 -1.65 -9.79
C ARG A 88 1.84 -2.73 -8.71
N CYS A 89 1.56 -2.37 -7.46
CA CYS A 89 1.37 -3.34 -6.38
C CYS A 89 0.01 -4.07 -6.47
N HIS A 90 -1.07 -3.35 -6.78
CA HIS A 90 -2.40 -3.95 -6.87
C HIS A 90 -2.56 -4.88 -8.07
N ASP A 91 -1.96 -4.52 -9.21
CA ASP A 91 -1.88 -5.36 -10.40
C ASP A 91 -1.04 -6.61 -10.12
N TYR A 92 0.11 -6.46 -9.47
CA TYR A 92 0.94 -7.60 -9.05
C TYR A 92 0.19 -8.55 -8.12
N ALA A 93 -0.58 -8.02 -7.17
CA ALA A 93 -1.40 -8.82 -6.26
C ALA A 93 -2.75 -9.26 -6.87
N ALA A 94 -3.05 -8.86 -8.11
CA ALA A 94 -4.32 -9.11 -8.81
C ALA A 94 -5.56 -8.69 -8.00
N VAL A 95 -5.49 -7.56 -7.29
CA VAL A 95 -6.58 -6.99 -6.49
C VAL A 95 -7.09 -5.68 -7.09
N LYS A 96 -8.36 -5.39 -6.85
CA LYS A 96 -9.00 -4.12 -7.24
C LYS A 96 -9.52 -3.41 -5.98
N PRO A 97 -8.78 -2.44 -5.43
CA PRO A 97 -9.23 -1.69 -4.28
C PRO A 97 -10.44 -0.81 -4.62
N TYR A 98 -11.32 -0.64 -3.65
CA TYR A 98 -12.55 0.16 -3.76
C TYR A 98 -12.41 1.55 -3.12
N CYS A 99 -11.18 1.98 -2.79
CA CYS A 99 -10.93 3.26 -2.13
C CYS A 99 -11.60 4.43 -2.88
N TRP A 100 -11.57 4.39 -4.20
CA TRP A 100 -12.08 5.43 -5.09
C TRP A 100 -13.59 5.39 -5.32
N GLU A 101 -14.30 4.39 -4.79
CA GLU A 101 -15.77 4.42 -4.77
C GLU A 101 -16.29 5.51 -3.83
N CYS A 102 -15.48 5.91 -2.83
CA CYS A 102 -15.79 6.99 -1.90
C CYS A 102 -14.80 8.15 -1.98
N HIS A 103 -13.53 7.91 -2.32
CA HIS A 103 -12.52 8.95 -2.44
C HIS A 103 -12.41 9.49 -3.87
N VAL A 104 -12.19 10.79 -3.99
CA VAL A 104 -11.83 11.41 -5.27
C VAL A 104 -10.36 11.13 -5.54
N GLU A 105 -10.07 10.46 -6.66
CA GLU A 105 -8.69 10.26 -7.13
C GLU A 105 -8.06 11.63 -7.42
N PRO A 106 -6.94 11.98 -6.75
CA PRO A 106 -6.28 13.26 -7.00
C PRO A 106 -5.57 13.22 -8.36
N ARG A 107 -5.35 14.41 -8.95
CA ARG A 107 -4.54 14.52 -10.16
C ARG A 107 -3.12 14.04 -9.87
N GLU A 108 -2.61 13.15 -10.71
CA GLU A 108 -1.24 12.67 -10.58
C GLU A 108 -0.22 13.78 -10.85
N ILE A 109 0.85 13.78 -10.07
CA ILE A 109 2.00 14.68 -10.26
C ILE A 109 3.20 13.79 -10.65
N PRO A 110 3.85 14.07 -11.80
CA PRO A 110 5.03 13.34 -12.26
C PRO A 110 6.22 13.42 -11.30
#